data_AF-W6LAH5-F1
#
_entry.id   AF-W6LAH5-F1
#
_cell.length_a   1.000
_cell.length_b   1.000
_cell.length_c   1.000
_cell.angle_alpha   90.00
_cell.angle_beta   90.00
_cell.angle_gamma   90.00
#
_symmetry.space_group_name_H-M   'P 1'
#
loop_
_entity.id
_entity.type
_entity.pdbx_description
1 polymer ?
#
loop_
_entity_poly.entity_id
_entity_poly.type
_entity_poly.pdbx_seq_one_letter_code
_entity_poly.pdbx_strand_id
1 'polypeptide(L)'
;MLAFYFAHHRPLFCLLLYTLGFVLDAVDGLAARALNQCSRFGAILDMATDRAATAGMIVVLASVWQPKFHFFTFFLASLAFLDVASHFCRMYVSLLMQKESHKDVSDSPFYLLRKYYADRRCMGALCVGQEFTYILLYAYIFATRSPFLRTVLQGLLLPCAILCLVKQIVNVQQLMDSLYKIACRDAIERARK
;
A
#
# COMPACT_ATOMS: atom_id res chain seq x y z
N MET A 1 -14.48 -0.75 0.53
CA MET A 1 -15.48 -0.67 -0.57
C MET A 1 -16.68 0.21 -0.23
N LEU A 2 -17.43 -0.05 0.85
CA LEU A 2 -18.59 0.79 1.23
C LEU A 2 -18.25 2.28 1.40
N ALA A 3 -17.06 2.60 1.93
CA ALA A 3 -16.56 3.96 2.06
C ALA A 3 -16.63 4.75 0.73
N PHE A 4 -16.23 4.11 -0.37
CA PHE A 4 -16.09 4.75 -1.68
C PHE A 4 -17.42 5.18 -2.29
N TYR A 5 -18.52 4.49 -1.96
CA TYR A 5 -19.87 4.89 -2.38
C TYR A 5 -20.25 6.28 -1.82
N PHE A 6 -19.82 6.58 -0.59
CA PHE A 6 -20.12 7.85 0.07
C PHE A 6 -19.13 8.97 -0.26
N ALA A 7 -18.11 8.70 -1.08
CA ALA A 7 -16.98 9.61 -1.28
C ALA A 7 -17.37 10.99 -1.83
N HIS A 8 -18.40 11.09 -2.68
CA HIS A 8 -18.84 12.37 -3.21
C HIS A 8 -19.94 13.05 -2.37
N HIS A 9 -20.78 12.26 -1.68
CA HIS A 9 -21.98 12.76 -1.01
C HIS A 9 -21.79 13.03 0.49
N ARG A 10 -20.96 12.24 1.16
CA ARG A 10 -20.70 12.35 2.60
C ARG A 10 -19.22 12.09 2.89
N PRO A 11 -18.34 13.09 2.62
CA PRO A 11 -16.89 12.89 2.68
C PRO A 11 -16.39 12.52 4.09
N LEU A 12 -17.00 13.07 5.15
CA LEU A 12 -16.69 12.67 6.52
C LEU A 12 -17.02 11.20 6.80
N PHE A 13 -18.13 10.69 6.26
CA PHE A 13 -18.52 9.30 6.43
C PHE A 13 -17.61 8.36 5.64
N CYS A 14 -17.19 8.76 4.43
CA CYS A 14 -16.16 8.06 3.66
C CYS A 14 -14.84 7.95 4.44
N LEU A 15 -14.35 9.06 5.00
CA LEU A 15 -13.15 9.09 5.83
C LEU A 15 -13.25 8.14 7.02
N LEU A 16 -14.34 8.24 7.79
CA LEU A 16 -14.55 7.38 8.96
C LEU A 16 -14.58 5.90 8.60
N LEU A 17 -15.33 5.51 7.57
CA LEU A 17 -15.41 4.11 7.15
C LEU A 17 -14.07 3.59 6.61
N TYR A 18 -13.35 4.41 5.84
CA TYR A 18 -12.05 4.02 5.30
C TYR A 18 -11.01 3.85 6.41
N THR A 19 -10.88 4.84 7.29
CA THR A 19 -9.96 4.77 8.44
C THR A 19 -10.31 3.62 9.38
N LEU A 20 -11.60 3.37 9.63
CA LEU A 20 -12.03 2.21 10.41
C LEU A 20 -11.61 0.90 9.74
N GLY A 21 -11.80 0.77 8.42
CA GLY A 21 -11.34 -0.39 7.66
C GLY A 21 -9.83 -0.63 7.79
N PHE A 22 -9.03 0.42 7.63
CA PHE A 22 -7.58 0.36 7.80
C PHE A 22 -7.15 -0.06 9.22
N VAL A 23 -7.84 0.41 10.26
CA VAL A 23 -7.56 0.01 11.65
C VAL A 23 -7.96 -1.45 11.89
N LEU A 24 -9.10 -1.89 11.35
CA LEU A 24 -9.60 -3.27 11.50
C LEU A 24 -8.68 -4.29 10.81
N ASP A 25 -8.10 -3.93 9.67
CA ASP A 25 -7.09 -4.72 8.98
C ASP A 25 -5.86 -4.98 9.87
N ALA A 26 -5.32 -3.93 10.51
CA ALA A 26 -4.23 -4.10 11.48
C ALA A 26 -4.62 -5.00 12.69
N VAL A 27 -5.89 -5.01 13.08
CA VAL A 27 -6.41 -5.83 14.18
C VAL A 27 -6.57 -7.30 13.78
N ASP A 28 -6.92 -7.62 12.54
CA ASP A 28 -7.11 -9.00 12.11
C ASP A 28 -5.83 -9.84 12.24
N GLY A 29 -4.67 -9.26 11.90
CA GLY A 29 -3.39 -9.93 12.01
C GLY A 29 -2.95 -10.08 13.46
N LEU A 30 -3.35 -9.17 14.36
CA LEU A 30 -3.14 -9.32 15.80
C LEU A 30 -4.02 -10.45 16.35
N ALA A 31 -5.30 -10.49 15.98
CA ALA A 31 -6.24 -11.53 16.39
C ALA A 31 -5.81 -12.92 15.89
N ALA A 32 -5.43 -13.05 14.61
CA ALA A 32 -4.96 -14.31 14.04
C ALA A 32 -3.72 -14.86 14.76
N ARG A 33 -2.80 -13.99 15.17
CA ARG A 33 -1.63 -14.37 15.98
C ARG A 33 -2.00 -14.77 17.40
N ALA A 34 -2.89 -14.00 18.05
CA ALA A 34 -3.34 -14.29 19.42
C ALA A 34 -4.12 -15.61 19.51
N LEU A 35 -4.89 -15.95 18.47
CA LEU A 35 -5.69 -17.17 18.39
C LEU A 35 -4.93 -18.35 17.76
N ASN A 36 -3.67 -18.16 17.36
CA ASN A 36 -2.85 -19.16 16.65
C ASN A 36 -3.53 -19.72 15.37
N GLN A 37 -4.22 -18.85 14.62
CA GLN A 37 -4.98 -19.16 13.40
C GLN A 37 -4.34 -18.57 12.13
N CYS A 38 -3.03 -18.30 12.16
CA CYS A 38 -2.29 -17.81 11.00
C CYS A 38 -2.28 -18.87 9.88
N SER A 39 -2.71 -18.49 8.67
CA SER A 39 -2.74 -19.39 7.50
C SER A 39 -2.17 -18.71 6.25
N ARG A 40 -1.71 -19.51 5.28
CA ARG A 40 -1.25 -19.00 3.97
C ARG A 40 -2.38 -18.31 3.21
N PHE A 41 -3.59 -18.87 3.28
CA PHE A 41 -4.78 -18.28 2.69
C PHE A 41 -5.08 -16.90 3.29
N GLY A 42 -5.10 -16.80 4.62
CA GLY A 42 -5.30 -15.53 5.32
C GLY A 42 -4.27 -14.48 4.93
N ALA A 43 -2.99 -14.85 4.85
CA ALA A 43 -1.92 -13.93 4.45
C ALA A 43 -2.02 -13.45 2.99
N ILE A 44 -2.54 -14.28 2.07
CA ILE A 44 -2.81 -13.87 0.68
C ILE A 44 -4.01 -12.93 0.63
N LEU A 45 -5.07 -13.26 1.38
CA LEU A 45 -6.30 -12.49 1.41
C LEU A 45 -6.06 -11.10 2.01
N ASP A 46 -5.41 -11.02 3.17
CA ASP A 46 -4.93 -9.81 3.85
C ASP A 46 -4.21 -8.87 2.87
N MET A 47 -3.17 -9.38 2.22
CA MET A 47 -2.42 -8.59 1.24
C MET A 47 -3.30 -8.14 0.06
N ALA A 48 -4.18 -8.99 -0.47
CA ALA A 48 -5.03 -8.64 -1.61
C ALA A 48 -6.07 -7.57 -1.24
N THR A 49 -6.70 -7.68 -0.07
CA THR A 49 -7.69 -6.71 0.42
C THR A 49 -7.06 -5.36 0.71
N ASP A 50 -5.85 -5.37 1.28
CA ASP A 50 -5.02 -4.20 1.47
C ASP A 50 -4.81 -3.45 0.15
N ARG A 51 -4.29 -4.15 -0.88
CA ARG A 51 -4.00 -3.53 -2.19
C ARG A 51 -5.27 -2.99 -2.84
N ALA A 52 -6.37 -3.72 -2.74
CA ALA A 52 -7.66 -3.31 -3.29
C ALA A 52 -8.21 -2.06 -2.57
N ALA A 53 -8.04 -1.96 -1.25
CA ALA A 53 -8.45 -0.79 -0.47
C ALA A 53 -7.64 0.45 -0.86
N THR A 54 -6.30 0.36 -0.88
CA THR A 54 -5.43 1.48 -1.27
C THR A 54 -5.70 1.92 -2.70
N ALA A 55 -5.80 0.98 -3.66
CA ALA A 55 -6.10 1.30 -5.05
C ALA A 55 -7.47 1.98 -5.20
N GLY A 56 -8.50 1.50 -4.50
CA GLY A 56 -9.81 2.13 -4.49
C GLY A 56 -9.79 3.55 -3.92
N MET A 57 -9.01 3.79 -2.87
CA MET A 57 -8.82 5.14 -2.31
C MET A 57 -8.13 6.08 -3.28
N ILE A 58 -7.12 5.59 -4.01
CA ILE A 58 -6.44 6.37 -5.06
C ILE A 58 -7.41 6.72 -6.20
N VAL A 59 -8.28 5.80 -6.62
CA VAL A 59 -9.32 6.05 -7.64
C VAL A 59 -10.29 7.12 -7.17
N VAL A 60 -10.77 7.01 -5.92
CA VAL A 60 -11.63 8.04 -5.30
C VAL A 60 -10.92 9.40 -5.26
N LEU A 61 -9.65 9.42 -4.86
CA LEU A 61 -8.86 10.65 -4.79
C LEU A 61 -8.73 11.31 -6.16
N ALA A 62 -8.49 10.50 -7.19
CA ALA A 62 -8.44 10.98 -8.57
C ALA A 62 -9.81 11.54 -9.03
N SER A 63 -10.94 10.92 -8.64
CA SER A 63 -12.28 11.37 -9.04
C SER A 63 -12.69 12.68 -8.37
N VAL A 64 -12.43 12.86 -7.07
CA VAL A 64 -12.83 14.07 -6.33
C VAL A 64 -11.97 15.29 -6.68
N TRP A 65 -10.80 15.09 -7.28
CA TRP A 65 -9.89 16.17 -7.67
C TRP A 65 -10.19 16.75 -9.07
N GLN A 66 -11.07 16.13 -9.85
CA GLN A 66 -11.47 16.60 -11.20
C GLN A 66 -12.38 17.84 -11.17
N PRO A 67 -12.39 18.68 -12.23
CA PRO A 67 -11.54 18.65 -13.42
C PRO A 67 -10.23 19.41 -13.16
N LYS A 68 -9.12 18.70 -13.00
CA LYS A 68 -7.77 19.27 -12.84
C LYS A 68 -6.74 18.42 -13.57
N PHE A 69 -5.51 18.93 -13.65
CA PHE A 69 -4.32 18.38 -14.30
C PHE A 69 -4.34 16.85 -14.54
N HIS A 70 -4.43 16.44 -15.82
CA HIS A 70 -4.32 15.04 -16.24
C HIS A 70 -3.06 14.35 -15.67
N PHE A 71 -1.98 15.12 -15.49
CA PHE A 71 -0.74 14.65 -14.86
C PHE A 71 -0.94 14.09 -13.45
N PHE A 72 -1.81 14.70 -12.63
CA PHE A 72 -2.07 14.20 -11.28
C PHE A 72 -2.78 12.84 -11.30
N THR A 73 -3.72 12.65 -12.23
CA THR A 73 -4.41 11.37 -12.41
C THR A 73 -3.43 10.29 -12.90
N PHE A 74 -2.57 10.63 -13.86
CA PHE A 74 -1.50 9.74 -14.32
C PHE A 74 -0.56 9.34 -13.19
N PHE A 75 -0.14 10.30 -12.37
CA PHE A 75 0.74 10.05 -11.23
C PHE A 75 0.08 9.09 -10.21
N LEU A 76 -1.16 9.37 -9.80
CA LEU A 76 -1.93 8.52 -8.89
C LEU A 76 -2.13 7.10 -9.44
N ALA A 77 -2.53 6.97 -10.71
CA ALA A 77 -2.67 5.67 -11.37
C ALA A 77 -1.34 4.90 -11.40
N SER A 78 -0.21 5.58 -11.62
CA SER A 78 1.12 4.97 -11.60
C SER A 78 1.48 4.44 -10.21
N LEU A 79 1.13 5.16 -9.14
CA LEU A 79 1.33 4.69 -7.77
C LEU A 79 0.51 3.44 -7.47
N ALA A 80 -0.77 3.42 -7.86
CA ALA A 80 -1.63 2.25 -7.67
C ALA A 80 -1.10 1.03 -8.45
N PHE A 81 -0.70 1.23 -9.71
CA PHE A 81 -0.11 0.16 -10.52
C PHE A 81 1.18 -0.37 -9.90
N LEU A 82 2.09 0.51 -9.47
CA LEU A 82 3.35 0.11 -8.84
C LEU A 82 3.11 -0.71 -7.57
N ASP A 83 2.17 -0.30 -6.72
CA ASP A 83 1.85 -1.01 -5.48
C ASP A 83 1.28 -2.41 -5.75
N VAL A 84 0.30 -2.52 -6.67
CA VAL A 84 -0.30 -3.81 -7.04
C VAL A 84 0.74 -4.72 -7.72
N ALA A 85 1.48 -4.22 -8.71
CA ALA A 85 2.45 -5.01 -9.46
C ALA A 85 3.60 -5.51 -8.58
N SER A 86 4.17 -4.64 -7.73
CA SER A 86 5.27 -5.00 -6.83
C SER A 86 4.86 -6.09 -5.84
N HIS A 87 3.65 -6.03 -5.29
CA HIS A 87 3.14 -7.05 -4.37
C HIS A 87 2.76 -8.34 -5.09
N PHE A 88 2.13 -8.25 -6.26
CA PHE A 88 1.79 -9.42 -7.08
C PHE A 88 3.02 -10.24 -7.46
N CYS A 89 4.04 -9.60 -8.04
CA CYS A 89 5.29 -10.28 -8.40
C CYS A 89 5.98 -10.87 -7.17
N ARG A 90 5.92 -10.16 -6.02
CA ARG A 90 6.54 -10.64 -4.78
C ARG A 90 5.88 -11.89 -4.22
N MET A 91 4.55 -11.96 -4.27
CA MET A 91 3.79 -13.16 -3.92
C MET A 91 4.12 -14.32 -4.85
N TYR A 92 4.18 -14.06 -6.14
CA TYR A 92 4.53 -15.06 -7.14
C TYR A 92 5.92 -15.66 -6.87
N VAL A 93 6.92 -14.83 -6.58
CA VAL A 93 8.26 -15.29 -6.17
C VAL A 93 8.21 -16.12 -4.87
N SER A 94 7.41 -15.71 -3.88
CA SER A 94 7.27 -16.48 -2.64
C SER A 94 6.76 -17.89 -2.91
N LEU A 95 5.81 -18.05 -3.84
CA LEU A 95 5.27 -19.34 -4.25
C LEU A 95 6.27 -20.15 -5.06
N LEU A 96 6.89 -19.55 -6.09
CA LEU A 96 7.88 -20.21 -6.94
C LEU A 96 9.09 -20.73 -6.16
N MET A 97 9.56 -19.95 -5.19
CA MET A 97 10.73 -20.29 -4.37
C MET A 97 10.35 -21.08 -3.11
N GLN A 98 9.08 -21.45 -2.95
CA GLN A 98 8.55 -22.15 -1.76
C GLN A 98 8.94 -21.49 -0.42
N LYS A 99 9.03 -20.16 -0.40
CA LYS A 99 9.34 -19.41 0.82
C LYS A 99 8.15 -19.47 1.77
N GLU A 100 8.43 -19.59 3.07
CA GLU A 100 7.39 -19.60 4.10
C GLU A 100 6.58 -18.29 4.16
N SER A 101 7.20 -17.18 3.76
CA SER A 101 6.57 -15.86 3.76
C SER A 101 7.00 -15.00 2.59
N HIS A 102 6.04 -14.28 2.00
CA HIS A 102 6.29 -13.26 0.98
C HIS A 102 7.04 -12.04 1.52
N LYS A 103 7.28 -11.99 2.83
CA LYS A 103 8.09 -10.96 3.49
C LYS A 103 9.58 -11.35 3.57
N ASP A 104 9.97 -12.59 3.27
CA ASP A 104 11.36 -13.03 3.33
C ASP A 104 12.19 -12.59 2.11
N VAL A 105 12.85 -11.43 2.26
CA VAL A 105 13.75 -10.80 1.28
C VAL A 105 15.20 -10.77 1.75
N SER A 106 15.58 -11.67 2.66
CA SER A 106 16.94 -11.70 3.25
C SER A 106 18.06 -11.76 2.20
N ASP A 107 17.78 -12.39 1.07
CA ASP A 107 18.61 -12.56 -0.12
C ASP A 107 18.61 -11.37 -1.10
N SER A 108 17.78 -10.35 -0.89
CA SER A 108 17.69 -9.21 -1.81
C SER A 108 18.95 -8.33 -1.75
N PRO A 109 19.47 -7.79 -2.86
CA PRO A 109 20.58 -6.84 -2.82
C PRO A 109 20.18 -5.47 -2.22
N PHE A 110 18.89 -5.13 -2.18
CA PHE A 110 18.42 -3.82 -1.75
C PHE A 110 18.33 -3.69 -0.22
N TYR A 111 19.22 -2.88 0.37
CA TYR A 111 19.25 -2.67 1.83
C TYR A 111 17.93 -2.13 2.41
N LEU A 112 17.31 -1.16 1.75
CA LEU A 112 16.07 -0.54 2.24
C LEU A 112 14.91 -1.55 2.22
N LEU A 113 14.77 -2.35 1.16
CA LEU A 113 13.81 -3.45 1.09
C LEU A 113 14.03 -4.48 2.21
N ARG A 114 15.29 -4.87 2.48
CA ARG A 114 15.62 -5.77 3.60
C ARG A 114 15.21 -5.17 4.93
N LYS A 115 15.55 -3.90 5.18
CA LYS A 115 15.21 -3.19 6.42
C LYS A 115 13.69 -3.06 6.61
N TYR A 116 12.96 -2.76 5.53
CA TYR A 116 11.51 -2.65 5.54
C TYR A 116 10.84 -3.94 6.03
N TYR A 117 11.28 -5.11 5.56
CA TYR A 117 10.70 -6.38 5.97
C TYR A 117 11.27 -6.97 7.26
N ALA A 118 12.51 -6.62 7.62
CA ALA A 118 13.15 -7.08 8.85
C ALA A 118 12.58 -6.38 10.10
N ASP A 119 12.26 -5.10 10.02
CA ASP A 119 11.74 -4.31 11.14
C ASP A 119 10.24 -4.02 10.98
N ARG A 120 9.42 -4.66 11.82
CA ARG A 120 7.95 -4.46 11.85
C ARG A 120 7.55 -3.02 12.13
N ARG A 121 8.33 -2.26 12.90
CA ARG A 121 8.04 -0.85 13.18
C ARG A 121 8.29 0.01 11.95
N CYS A 122 9.38 -0.25 11.23
CA CYS A 122 9.66 0.37 9.95
C CYS A 122 8.57 0.07 8.92
N MET A 123 8.17 -1.21 8.80
CA MET A 123 7.07 -1.63 7.92
C MET A 123 5.78 -0.87 8.23
N GLY A 124 5.37 -0.87 9.50
CA GLY A 124 4.15 -0.21 9.96
C GLY A 124 4.19 1.30 9.72
N ALA A 125 5.31 1.97 10.02
CA ALA A 125 5.44 3.41 9.81
C ALA A 125 5.30 3.79 8.33
N LEU A 126 5.90 3.03 7.41
CA LEU A 126 5.78 3.29 5.97
C LEU A 126 4.36 3.01 5.44
N CYS A 127 3.71 1.94 5.89
CA CYS A 127 2.33 1.64 5.51
C CYS A 127 1.35 2.70 6.05
N VAL A 128 1.44 3.06 7.33
CA VAL A 128 0.64 4.14 7.92
C VAL A 128 0.90 5.47 7.22
N GLY A 129 2.18 5.78 6.92
CA GLY A 129 2.55 6.98 6.18
C GLY A 129 1.86 7.06 4.81
N GLN A 130 1.90 5.99 4.02
CA GLN A 130 1.24 5.90 2.72
C GLN A 130 -0.28 6.09 2.83
N GLU A 131 -0.93 5.35 3.72
CA GLU A 131 -2.39 5.42 3.89
C GLU A 131 -2.86 6.79 4.38
N PHE A 132 -2.17 7.35 5.38
CA PHE A 132 -2.50 8.66 5.89
C PHE A 132 -2.22 9.77 4.88
N THR A 133 -1.25 9.63 3.96
CA THR A 133 -1.09 10.58 2.85
C THR A 133 -2.37 10.67 2.02
N TYR A 134 -2.98 9.55 1.64
CA TYR A 134 -4.20 9.56 0.83
C TYR A 134 -5.42 10.05 1.61
N ILE A 135 -5.55 9.65 2.88
CA ILE A 135 -6.61 10.12 3.79
C ILE A 135 -6.52 11.64 3.98
N LEU A 136 -5.33 12.18 4.27
CA LEU A 136 -5.11 13.60 4.50
C LEU A 136 -5.30 14.42 3.22
N LEU A 137 -4.87 13.91 2.06
CA LEU A 137 -5.14 14.54 0.77
C LEU A 137 -6.64 14.63 0.50
N TYR A 138 -7.38 13.54 0.74
CA TYR A 138 -8.83 13.53 0.59
C TYR A 138 -9.50 14.52 1.54
N ALA A 139 -9.13 14.51 2.83
CA ALA A 139 -9.66 15.46 3.81
C ALA A 139 -9.36 16.93 3.42
N TYR A 140 -8.17 17.19 2.89
CA TYR A 140 -7.75 18.53 2.46
C TYR A 140 -8.62 19.10 1.33
N ILE A 141 -9.06 18.26 0.39
CA ILE A 141 -9.97 18.67 -0.71
C ILE A 141 -11.28 19.22 -0.17
N PHE A 142 -11.86 18.56 0.84
CA PHE A 142 -13.15 18.91 1.41
C PHE A 142 -13.07 19.93 2.56
N ALA A 143 -11.87 20.27 3.05
CA ALA A 143 -11.64 21.25 4.11
C ALA A 143 -11.78 22.72 3.62
N THR A 144 -12.82 23.06 2.86
CA THR A 144 -12.95 24.37 2.18
C THR A 144 -13.24 25.57 3.09
N ARG A 145 -13.91 25.36 4.23
CA ARG A 145 -14.45 26.46 5.06
C ARG A 145 -13.56 26.88 6.24
N SER A 146 -12.53 26.13 6.60
CA SER A 146 -11.69 26.42 7.78
C SER A 146 -10.21 26.52 7.40
N PRO A 147 -9.64 27.75 7.37
CA PRO A 147 -8.21 27.96 7.13
C PRO A 147 -7.34 27.26 8.17
N PHE A 148 -7.76 27.29 9.44
CA PHE A 148 -7.06 26.59 10.53
C PHE A 148 -6.96 25.08 10.26
N LEU A 149 -8.08 24.45 9.88
CA LEU A 149 -8.10 23.02 9.55
C LEU A 149 -7.16 22.70 8.39
N ARG A 150 -7.12 23.54 7.35
CA ARG A 150 -6.21 23.36 6.22
C ARG A 150 -4.75 23.40 6.62
N THR A 151 -4.35 24.36 7.45
CA THR A 151 -2.98 24.48 7.95
C THR A 151 -2.58 23.25 8.76
N VAL A 152 -3.47 22.77 9.64
CA VAL A 152 -3.24 21.54 10.42
C VAL A 152 -3.08 20.34 9.49
N LEU A 153 -3.98 20.16 8.51
CA LEU A 153 -3.90 19.04 7.56
C LEU A 153 -2.62 19.08 6.72
N GLN A 154 -2.17 20.26 6.29
CA GLN A 154 -0.89 20.42 5.57
C GLN A 154 0.31 20.06 6.45
N GLY A 155 0.31 20.51 7.71
CA GLY A 155 1.36 20.19 8.67
C GLY A 155 1.48 18.68 8.94
N LEU A 156 0.35 17.96 8.96
CA LEU A 156 0.32 16.50 9.08
C LEU A 156 0.66 15.79 7.77
N LEU A 157 0.30 16.37 6.63
CA LEU A 157 0.50 15.75 5.31
C LEU A 157 1.98 15.62 4.97
N LEU A 158 2.80 16.62 5.28
CA LEU A 158 4.22 16.62 4.93
C LEU A 158 4.99 15.40 5.49
N PRO A 159 4.98 15.09 6.80
CA PRO A 159 5.68 13.91 7.32
C PRO A 159 5.10 12.60 6.76
N CYS A 160 3.78 12.49 6.61
CA CYS A 160 3.17 11.31 5.97
C CYS A 160 3.62 11.14 4.52
N ALA A 161 3.69 12.24 3.76
CA ALA A 161 4.12 12.22 2.36
C ALA A 161 5.58 11.78 2.23
N ILE A 162 6.46 12.19 3.15
CA ILE A 162 7.85 11.70 3.17
C ILE A 162 7.89 10.18 3.37
N LEU A 163 7.13 9.65 4.33
CA LEU A 163 7.03 8.21 4.55
C LEU A 163 6.44 7.49 3.33
N CYS A 164 5.41 8.06 2.70
CA CYS A 164 4.82 7.54 1.48
C CYS A 164 5.85 7.48 0.33
N LEU A 165 6.66 8.52 0.15
CA LEU A 165 7.72 8.53 -0.86
C LEU A 165 8.76 7.43 -0.62
N VAL A 166 9.21 7.26 0.63
CA VAL A 166 10.12 6.16 0.99
C VAL A 166 9.48 4.80 0.72
N LYS A 167 8.18 4.65 0.99
CA LYS A 167 7.43 3.43 0.68
C LYS A 167 7.33 3.17 -0.82
N GLN A 168 7.20 4.20 -1.67
CA GLN A 168 7.24 4.02 -3.12
C GLN A 168 8.61 3.53 -3.61
N ILE A 169 9.71 4.01 -3.01
CA ILE A 169 11.06 3.49 -3.32
C ILE A 169 11.14 2.00 -2.96
N VAL A 170 10.60 1.59 -1.80
CA VAL A 170 10.51 0.18 -1.41
C VAL A 170 9.72 -0.62 -2.43
N ASN A 171 8.57 -0.12 -2.92
CA ASN A 171 7.76 -0.80 -3.93
C ASN A 171 8.53 -1.00 -5.25
N VAL A 172 9.31 -0.01 -5.70
CA VAL A 172 10.18 -0.15 -6.88
C VAL A 172 11.24 -1.23 -6.65
N GLN A 173 11.94 -1.18 -5.52
CA GLN A 173 12.96 -2.20 -5.18
C GLN A 173 12.36 -3.60 -5.10
N GLN A 174 11.18 -3.73 -4.50
CA GLN A 174 10.45 -4.99 -4.39
C GLN A 174 10.07 -5.54 -5.76
N LEU A 175 9.59 -4.69 -6.67
CA LEU A 175 9.25 -5.10 -8.03
C LEU A 175 10.51 -5.56 -8.80
N MET A 176 11.59 -4.78 -8.74
CA MET A 176 12.85 -5.13 -9.41
C MET A 176 13.45 -6.45 -8.90
N ASP A 177 13.52 -6.62 -7.57
CA ASP A 177 14.01 -7.86 -6.93
C ASP A 177 13.18 -9.07 -7.36
N SER A 178 11.85 -8.90 -7.38
CA SER A 178 10.93 -9.99 -7.72
C SER A 178 11.05 -10.38 -9.19
N LEU A 179 11.07 -9.40 -10.10
CA LEU A 179 11.22 -9.65 -11.54
C LEU A 179 12.56 -10.31 -11.87
N TYR A 180 13.65 -9.87 -11.24
CA TYR A 180 14.96 -10.48 -11.40
C TYR A 180 14.95 -11.96 -10.98
N LYS A 181 14.38 -12.28 -9.81
CA LYS A 181 14.28 -13.66 -9.32
C LYS A 181 13.44 -14.56 -10.23
N ILE A 182 12.34 -14.05 -10.79
CA ILE A 182 11.53 -14.77 -11.77
C ILE A 182 12.36 -15.05 -13.03
N ALA A 183 13.03 -14.04 -13.59
CA ALA A 183 13.83 -14.18 -14.80
C ALA A 183 14.99 -15.18 -14.62
N CYS A 184 15.69 -15.15 -13.48
CA CYS A 184 16.73 -16.13 -13.17
C CYS A 184 16.18 -17.55 -13.09
N ARG A 185 14.99 -17.73 -12.48
CA ARG A 185 14.35 -19.04 -12.38
C ARG A 185 13.98 -19.59 -13.76
N ASP A 186 13.36 -18.76 -14.59
CA ASP A 186 13.00 -19.12 -15.96
C ASP A 186 14.24 -19.50 -16.78
N ALA A 187 15.35 -18.78 -16.62
CA ALA A 187 16.61 -19.10 -17.31
C ALA A 187 17.16 -20.48 -16.90
N ILE A 188 17.13 -20.80 -15.60
CA ILE A 188 17.56 -22.11 -15.09
C ILE A 188 16.67 -23.24 -15.62
N GLU A 189 15.35 -23.03 -15.66
CA GLU A 189 14.41 -24.03 -16.16
C GLU A 189 14.54 -24.25 -17.67
N ARG A 190 14.85 -23.20 -18.44
CA ARG A 190 15.14 -23.31 -19.87
C ARG A 190 16.45 -24.06 -20.13
N ALA A 191 17.48 -23.84 -19.33
CA ALA A 191 18.77 -24.53 -19.48
C ALA A 191 18.70 -26.04 -19.15
N ARG A 192 17.64 -26.49 -18.48
CA ARG A 192 17.40 -27.91 -18.17
C ARG A 192 16.59 -28.65 -19.24
N LYS A 193 16.04 -27.92 -20.21
CA LYS A 193 15.34 -28.48 -21.37
C LYS A 193 16.32 -28.68 -22.51
#